data_AF-A0A3C0IBJ3-F1
#
_entry.id   AF-A0A3C0IBJ3-F1
#
_cell.length_a   1.000
_cell.length_b   1.000
_cell.length_c   1.000
_cell.angle_alpha   90.00
_cell.angle_beta   90.00
_cell.angle_gamma   90.00
#
_symmetry.space_group_name_H-M   'P 1'
#
loop_
_entity.id
_entity.type
_entity.pdbx_description
1 polymer ?
#
loop_
_entity_poly.entity_id
_entity_poly.type
_entity_poly.pdbx_seq_one_letter_code
_entity_poly.pdbx_strand_id
1 'polypeptide(L)'
;MKKDFGFFKTTMPASRKADIYLGCLDGAVFIDFNLSQKGQIALCRISFDNYGCCNLPKPYHFVSAELSKQFLEEIAKDTLDQEKLASLVKEIIQINHPHIWEDALAQYQLVD
;
A
#
# COMPACT_ATOMS: atom_id res chain seq x y z
N MET A 1 15.01 9.03 13.66
CA MET A 1 14.70 9.76 12.42
C MET A 1 13.61 8.96 11.71
N LYS A 2 12.44 9.53 11.43
CA LYS A 2 11.42 8.80 10.67
C LYS A 2 11.93 8.66 9.23
N LYS A 3 11.82 7.46 8.65
CA LYS A 3 12.21 7.20 7.27
C LYS A 3 11.23 7.89 6.34
N ASP A 4 11.74 8.68 5.42
CA ASP A 4 10.94 9.15 4.29
C ASP A 4 10.87 8.04 3.25
N PHE A 5 9.65 7.63 2.90
CA PHE A 5 9.41 6.58 1.91
C PHE A 5 9.27 7.16 0.49
N GLY A 6 9.07 8.48 0.33
CA GLY A 6 8.85 9.08 -0.98
C GLY A 6 7.68 8.46 -1.72
N PHE A 7 6.53 8.31 -1.06
CA PHE A 7 5.31 7.81 -1.70
C PHE A 7 4.88 8.72 -2.84
N PHE A 8 4.48 8.10 -3.95
CA PHE A 8 3.92 8.77 -5.12
C PHE A 8 2.75 7.98 -5.71
N LYS A 9 1.78 8.70 -6.27
CA LYS A 9 0.70 8.10 -7.07
C LYS A 9 1.25 7.71 -8.43
N THR A 10 0.83 6.56 -8.94
CA THR A 10 1.25 6.09 -10.28
C THR A 10 0.08 5.42 -11.01
N THR A 11 0.33 4.97 -12.23
CA THR A 11 -0.57 4.14 -13.01
C THR A 11 0.14 2.84 -13.39
N MET A 12 -0.64 1.80 -13.70
CA MET A 12 -0.12 0.50 -14.09
C MET A 12 -0.75 0.03 -15.41
N PRO A 13 -0.07 -0.87 -16.16
CA PRO A 13 -0.63 -1.46 -17.36
C PRO A 13 -1.98 -2.14 -17.11
N ALA A 14 -2.82 -2.24 -18.14
CA ALA A 14 -4.17 -2.83 -18.03
C ALA A 14 -4.18 -4.29 -17.53
N SER A 15 -3.08 -5.02 -17.68
CA SER A 15 -2.90 -6.38 -17.14
C SER A 15 -2.76 -6.41 -15.61
N ARG A 16 -2.37 -5.30 -14.98
CA ARG A 16 -2.17 -5.13 -13.54
C ARG A 16 -3.29 -4.25 -12.97
N LYS A 17 -4.53 -4.74 -13.01
CA LYS A 17 -5.71 -3.96 -12.58
C LYS A 17 -5.83 -3.84 -11.06
N ALA A 18 -6.04 -2.61 -10.59
CA ALA A 18 -6.47 -2.18 -9.26
C ALA A 18 -7.09 -0.78 -9.36
N ASP A 19 -7.68 -0.29 -8.28
CA ASP A 19 -8.33 1.03 -8.25
C ASP A 19 -7.34 2.16 -7.90
N ILE A 20 -6.34 1.87 -7.08
CA ILE A 20 -5.32 2.82 -6.61
C ILE A 20 -3.94 2.17 -6.70
N TYR A 21 -2.94 2.91 -7.16
CA TYR A 21 -1.54 2.49 -7.21
C TYR A 21 -0.64 3.51 -6.51
N LEU A 22 0.17 3.02 -5.58
CA LEU A 22 1.25 3.78 -4.95
C LEU A 22 2.58 3.14 -5.29
N GLY A 23 3.58 3.97 -5.56
CA GLY A 23 4.99 3.59 -5.51
C GLY A 23 5.67 4.26 -4.32
N CYS A 24 6.74 3.65 -3.81
CA CYS A 24 7.63 4.28 -2.83
C CYS A 24 9.05 3.74 -2.97
N LEU A 25 9.99 4.35 -2.23
CA LEU A 25 11.41 4.00 -2.20
C LEU A 25 12.01 4.00 -3.62
N ASP A 26 11.82 5.12 -4.31
CA ASP A 26 12.26 5.34 -5.70
C ASP A 26 11.75 4.29 -6.70
N GLY A 27 10.57 3.72 -6.41
CA GLY A 27 9.93 2.71 -7.26
C GLY A 27 10.39 1.28 -6.98
N ALA A 28 11.18 1.05 -5.93
CA ALA A 28 11.54 -0.30 -5.50
C ALA A 28 10.35 -1.07 -4.90
N VAL A 29 9.30 -0.37 -4.48
CA VAL A 29 8.07 -0.95 -3.94
C VAL A 29 6.85 -0.36 -4.64
N PHE A 30 5.92 -1.23 -5.06
CA PHE A 30 4.61 -0.82 -5.56
C PHE A 30 3.49 -1.51 -4.79
N ILE A 31 2.47 -0.74 -4.42
CA ILE A 31 1.38 -1.15 -3.56
C ILE A 31 0.06 -0.82 -4.25
N ASP A 32 -0.79 -1.83 -4.41
CA ASP A 32 -2.02 -1.72 -5.16
C ASP A 32 -3.22 -1.98 -4.25
N PHE A 33 -4.23 -1.11 -4.36
CA PHE A 33 -5.43 -1.20 -3.55
C PHE A 33 -6.68 -1.28 -4.42
N ASN A 34 -7.67 -2.03 -3.94
CA ASN A 34 -9.03 -2.04 -4.49
C ASN A 34 -9.98 -1.33 -3.53
N LEU A 35 -11.02 -0.72 -4.10
CA LEU A 35 -12.10 -0.06 -3.40
C LEU A 35 -13.36 -0.93 -3.41
N SER A 36 -13.99 -1.05 -2.25
CA SER A 36 -15.34 -1.60 -2.17
C SER A 36 -16.38 -0.58 -2.61
N GLN A 37 -17.60 -1.04 -2.88
CA GLN A 37 -18.75 -0.15 -3.13
C GLN A 37 -19.08 0.76 -1.93
N LYS A 38 -18.56 0.45 -0.73
CA LYS A 38 -18.74 1.25 0.48
C LYS A 38 -17.58 2.23 0.73
N GLY A 39 -16.63 2.34 -0.19
CA GLY A 39 -15.46 3.20 -0.05
C GLY A 39 -14.38 2.67 0.90
N GLN A 40 -14.40 1.37 1.21
CA GLN A 40 -13.32 0.74 1.99
C GLN A 40 -12.20 0.28 1.06
N ILE A 41 -10.95 0.46 1.46
CA ILE A 41 -9.79 -0.02 0.70
C ILE A 41 -9.38 -1.42 1.15
N ALA A 42 -8.81 -2.19 0.23
CA ALA A 42 -8.11 -3.42 0.54
C ALA A 42 -6.78 -3.48 -0.23
N LEU A 43 -5.71 -3.86 0.46
CA LEU A 43 -4.45 -4.21 -0.20
C LEU A 43 -4.69 -5.46 -1.06
N CYS A 44 -4.42 -5.38 -2.37
CA CYS A 44 -4.64 -6.50 -3.27
C CYS A 44 -3.33 -7.07 -3.82
N ARG A 45 -2.28 -6.25 -3.87
CA ARG A 45 -0.94 -6.65 -4.28
C ARG A 45 0.10 -5.71 -3.70
N ILE A 46 1.25 -6.26 -3.37
CA ILE A 46 2.47 -5.52 -3.09
C ILE A 46 3.63 -6.17 -3.84
N SER A 47 4.50 -5.38 -4.46
CA SER A 47 5.68 -5.89 -5.17
C SER A 47 6.93 -5.19 -4.69
N PHE A 48 8.02 -5.94 -4.61
CA PHE A 48 9.31 -5.48 -4.16
C PHE A 48 10.39 -5.88 -5.17
N ASP A 49 11.35 -4.99 -5.41
CA ASP A 49 12.56 -5.34 -6.15
C ASP A 49 13.28 -6.49 -5.46
N ASN A 50 13.75 -7.45 -6.26
CA ASN A 50 14.43 -8.68 -5.85
C ASN A 50 13.59 -9.74 -5.10
N TYR A 51 12.30 -9.50 -4.85
CA TYR A 51 11.38 -10.52 -4.31
C TYR A 51 10.23 -10.86 -5.26
N GLY A 52 9.79 -9.89 -6.06
CA GLY A 52 8.68 -10.05 -7.01
C GLY A 52 7.34 -9.57 -6.46
N CYS A 53 6.25 -10.12 -6.99
CA CYS A 53 4.88 -9.68 -6.72
C CYS A 53 4.15 -10.62 -5.76
N CYS A 54 3.76 -10.10 -4.60
CA CYS A 54 2.86 -10.77 -3.68
C CYS A 54 1.41 -10.35 -4.01
N ASN A 55 0.59 -11.31 -4.45
CA ASN A 55 -0.84 -11.09 -4.63
C ASN A 55 -1.56 -11.59 -3.38
N LEU A 56 -2.36 -10.73 -2.74
CA LEU A 56 -3.07 -11.11 -1.53
C LEU A 56 -4.25 -12.04 -1.86
N PRO A 57 -4.54 -13.02 -0.99
CA PRO A 57 -5.59 -14.00 -1.26
C PRO A 57 -6.97 -13.34 -1.31
N LYS A 58 -7.85 -13.90 -2.15
CA LYS A 58 -9.27 -13.51 -2.20
C LYS A 58 -10.08 -14.37 -1.21
N PRO A 59 -11.17 -13.86 -0.61
CA PRO A 59 -11.63 -12.48 -0.70
C PRO A 59 -10.67 -11.51 0.00
N TYR A 60 -10.52 -10.30 -0.54
CA TYR A 60 -9.61 -9.30 0.02
C TYR A 60 -10.07 -8.85 1.41
N HIS A 61 -9.10 -8.59 2.29
CA HIS A 61 -9.35 -8.00 3.60
C HIS A 61 -9.54 -6.49 3.46
N PHE A 62 -10.78 -6.03 3.49
CA PHE A 62 -11.08 -4.59 3.53
C PHE A 62 -10.79 -4.04 4.93
N VAL A 63 -10.01 -2.97 4.99
CA VAL A 63 -9.67 -2.33 6.26
C VAL A 63 -10.85 -1.50 6.80
N SER A 64 -10.73 -1.01 8.02
CA SER A 64 -11.80 -0.23 8.66
C SER A 64 -12.21 0.99 7.82
N ALA A 65 -13.47 1.43 7.96
CA ALA A 65 -13.96 2.61 7.26
C ALA A 65 -13.17 3.88 7.62
N GLU A 66 -12.75 3.99 8.88
CA GLU A 66 -11.93 5.11 9.37
C GLU A 66 -10.55 5.13 8.72
N LEU A 67 -9.85 3.99 8.72
CA LEU A 67 -8.53 3.88 8.08
C LEU A 67 -8.61 4.12 6.57
N SER A 68 -9.66 3.57 5.94
CA SER A 68 -9.93 3.79 4.51
C SER A 68 -10.15 5.27 4.19
N LYS A 69 -10.95 5.96 5.01
CA LYS A 69 -11.24 7.38 4.85
C LYS A 69 -9.97 8.22 4.98
N GLN A 70 -9.17 7.99 6.03
CA GLN A 70 -7.92 8.74 6.25
C GLN A 70 -6.93 8.54 5.10
N PHE A 71 -6.81 7.31 4.59
CA PHE A 71 -5.98 7.02 3.42
C PHE A 71 -6.49 7.71 2.16
N LEU A 72 -7.78 7.60 1.87
CA LEU A 72 -8.40 8.23 0.69
C LEU A 72 -8.28 9.75 0.70
N GLU A 73 -8.50 10.38 1.86
CA GLU A 73 -8.29 11.82 2.05
C GLU A 73 -6.84 12.23 1.82
N GLU A 74 -5.88 11.39 2.23
CA GLU A 74 -4.46 11.68 2.04
C GLU A 74 -4.04 11.60 0.57
N ILE A 75 -4.41 10.51 -0.12
CA ILE A 75 -4.05 10.34 -1.53
C ILE A 75 -4.81 11.30 -2.46
N ALA A 76 -5.93 11.87 -2.03
CA ALA A 76 -6.69 12.87 -2.78
C ALA A 76 -6.00 14.24 -2.84
N LYS A 77 -5.02 14.51 -1.96
CA LYS A 77 -4.28 15.77 -1.95
C LYS A 77 -3.35 15.89 -3.16
N ASP A 78 -3.04 17.14 -3.51
CA ASP A 78 -2.02 17.49 -4.52
C ASP A 78 -0.61 17.14 -4.02
N THR A 79 -0.34 17.41 -2.75
CA THR A 79 0.92 17.06 -2.07
C THR A 79 0.62 16.05 -0.98
N LEU A 80 1.29 14.90 -1.03
CA LEU A 80 1.12 13.82 -0.07
C LEU A 80 1.92 14.11 1.20
N ASP A 81 1.27 13.99 2.37
CA ASP A 81 1.96 13.98 3.65
C ASP A 81 2.66 12.63 3.82
N GLN A 82 3.98 12.62 3.65
CA GLN A 82 4.78 11.39 3.67
C GLN A 82 4.74 10.68 5.02
N GLU A 83 4.68 11.43 6.12
CA GLU A 83 4.68 10.85 7.46
C GLU A 83 3.34 10.21 7.79
N LYS A 84 2.25 10.91 7.47
CA LYS A 84 0.90 10.38 7.64
C LYS A 84 0.66 9.19 6.72
N LEU A 85 1.03 9.29 5.44
CA LEU A 85 0.85 8.21 4.49
C LEU A 85 1.70 6.97 4.85
N ALA A 86 2.93 7.16 5.31
CA ALA A 86 3.76 6.06 5.82
C ALA A 86 3.06 5.31 6.97
N SER A 87 2.47 6.06 7.90
CA SER A 87 1.80 5.48 9.07
C SER A 87 0.58 4.65 8.64
N LEU A 88 -0.24 5.20 7.73
CA LEU A 88 -1.41 4.53 7.17
C LEU A 88 -1.03 3.27 6.36
N VAL A 89 -0.02 3.36 5.50
CA VAL A 89 0.45 2.23 4.69
C VAL A 89 1.01 1.11 5.56
N LYS A 90 1.82 1.45 6.58
CA LYS A 90 2.34 0.45 7.54
C LYS A 90 1.22 -0.26 8.27
N GLU A 91 0.19 0.46 8.72
CA GLU A 91 -0.96 -0.15 9.39
C GLU A 91 -1.70 -1.13 8.48
N ILE A 92 -1.93 -0.75 7.21
CA ILE A 92 -2.58 -1.63 6.23
C ILE A 92 -1.71 -2.87 5.94
N ILE A 93 -0.40 -2.70 5.80
CA ILE A 93 0.55 -3.82 5.62
C ILE A 93 0.51 -4.74 6.84
N GLN A 94 0.50 -4.19 8.06
CA GLN A 94 0.49 -4.98 9.30
C GLN A 94 -0.77 -5.85 9.42
N ILE A 95 -1.93 -5.33 9.02
CA ILE A 95 -3.19 -6.09 8.97
C ILE A 95 -3.07 -7.30 8.03
N ASN A 96 -2.29 -7.17 6.97
CA ASN A 96 -2.11 -8.20 5.94
C ASN A 96 -0.78 -8.97 6.06
N HIS A 97 -0.03 -8.74 7.14
CA HIS A 97 1.32 -9.24 7.37
C HIS A 97 1.49 -10.74 7.09
N PRO A 98 0.59 -11.64 7.55
CA PRO A 98 0.73 -13.08 7.32
C PRO A 98 0.71 -13.52 5.85
N HIS A 99 0.36 -12.61 4.92
CA HIS A 99 0.27 -12.88 3.49
C HIS A 99 1.43 -12.29 2.69
N ILE A 100 2.37 -11.58 3.33
CA ILE A 100 3.46 -10.87 2.67
C ILE A 100 4.80 -11.47 3.14
N TRP A 101 5.82 -11.41 2.30
CA TRP A 101 7.15 -11.91 2.65
C TRP A 101 7.78 -11.07 3.77
N GLU A 102 8.04 -11.73 4.91
CA GLU A 102 8.60 -11.10 6.11
C GLU A 102 9.96 -10.45 5.86
N ASP A 103 10.83 -11.15 5.14
CA ASP A 103 12.16 -10.67 4.78
C ASP A 103 12.11 -9.43 3.88
N ALA A 104 11.18 -9.38 2.93
CA ALA A 104 10.94 -8.18 2.13
C ALA A 104 10.45 -7.01 3.01
N LEU A 105 9.46 -7.24 3.88
CA LEU A 105 8.94 -6.21 4.76
C LEU A 105 10.02 -5.63 5.67
N ALA A 106 10.88 -6.48 6.24
CA ALA A 106 12.01 -6.09 7.07
C ALA A 106 13.06 -5.32 6.26
N GLN A 107 13.46 -5.81 5.07
CA GLN A 107 14.45 -5.16 4.21
C GLN A 107 14.02 -3.73 3.83
N TYR A 108 12.75 -3.54 3.47
CA TYR A 108 12.22 -2.24 3.06
C TYR A 108 11.75 -1.38 4.25
N GLN A 109 11.78 -1.94 5.47
CA GLN A 109 11.38 -1.28 6.73
C GLN A 109 9.90 -0.86 6.76
N LEU A 110 9.04 -1.66 6.13
CA LEU A 110 7.58 -1.46 6.09
C LEU A 110 6.86 -2.07 7.30
N VAL A 111 7.60 -2.74 8.17
CA VAL A 111 7.18 -3.23 9.49
C VAL A 111 8.30 -2.91 10.48
N ASP A 112 7.96 -2.92 11.78
CA ASP A 112 8.88 -2.61 12.87
C ASP A 112 9.43 -3.87 13.53
#